data_AF-A0A2K3JH06-F1
#
_entry.id   AF-A0A2K3JH06-F1
#
_cell.length_a   1.000
_cell.length_b   1.000
_cell.length_c   1.000
_cell.angle_alpha   90.00
_cell.angle_beta   90.00
_cell.angle_gamma   90.00
#
_symmetry.space_group_name_H-M   'P 1'
#
loop_
_entity.id
_entity.type
_entity.pdbx_description
1 polymer ?
#
loop_
_entity_poly.entity_id
_entity_poly.type
_entity_poly.pdbx_seq_one_letter_code
_entity_poly.pdbx_strand_id
1 'polypeptide(L)'
;MITPDFEHEIGIDTYWTNQPGIGGKLRVRIDDFRVIELFLYPAKKDQGPFTIAEVSSRNWETHTLVQEIAHRLQVSQRRISFAGTKDKRAWTTQLMSFAHIPAEQLASLSITDVSIQNIYQSDVPIRIGDLLGNHFEITIRSIPKTVTKEHITSLLSPCKTIGGFPNFYGVQRFGIIRPITHLVGKYIVQGKFEKAAMTYIAHPMRGENEATYALREELEKTKDYTKAFHDYPDALNFEKAMLNRLIQSPDDFIGAFKELPKNLLLMFVNAYESFLFNKILSERIRRGLPLHQAVVGDVISPIKKNSTTSEIIAVKPSNIEKVNKQMLKKKAIVTGLL
;
A
#
# COMPACT_ATOMS: atom_id res chain seq x y z
N MET A 1 -8.88 -24.11 0.78
CA MET A 1 -7.53 -23.69 0.35
C MET A 1 -6.82 -23.15 1.57
N ILE A 2 -5.59 -23.62 1.83
CA ILE A 2 -4.74 -23.10 2.90
C ILE A 2 -4.14 -21.80 2.37
N THR A 3 -4.47 -20.67 2.99
CA THR A 3 -3.78 -19.39 2.80
C THR A 3 -2.31 -19.59 3.21
N PRO A 4 -1.32 -19.08 2.44
CA PRO A 4 0.10 -19.14 2.83
C PRO A 4 0.27 -18.73 4.30
N ASP A 5 1.13 -19.43 5.04
CA ASP A 5 1.26 -19.25 6.50
C ASP A 5 1.40 -17.78 6.93
N PHE A 6 2.03 -16.93 6.12
CA PHE A 6 2.19 -15.50 6.41
C PHE A 6 0.92 -14.65 6.19
N GLU A 7 -0.01 -15.05 5.32
CA GLU A 7 -1.26 -14.31 5.10
C GLU A 7 -2.19 -14.43 6.32
N HIS A 8 -2.15 -15.58 6.99
CA HIS A 8 -2.83 -15.80 8.26
C HIS A 8 -2.32 -14.88 9.38
N GLU A 9 -1.00 -14.66 9.45
CA GLU A 9 -0.38 -13.77 10.44
C GLU A 9 -0.88 -12.32 10.30
N ILE A 10 -1.26 -11.89 9.10
CA ILE A 10 -1.80 -10.56 8.83
C ILE A 10 -3.33 -10.51 8.74
N GLY A 11 -4.00 -11.57 9.19
CA GLY A 11 -5.46 -11.62 9.34
C GLY A 11 -6.25 -11.99 8.07
N ILE A 12 -5.58 -12.45 7.02
CA ILE A 12 -6.20 -12.96 5.80
C ILE A 12 -6.33 -14.49 5.95
N ASP A 13 -7.50 -14.95 6.38
CA ASP A 13 -7.74 -16.37 6.69
C ASP A 13 -8.56 -17.09 5.61
N THR A 14 -8.91 -16.41 4.53
CA THR A 14 -9.87 -16.91 3.54
C THR A 14 -9.56 -16.42 2.14
N TYR A 15 -10.03 -17.18 1.15
CA TYR A 15 -10.18 -16.71 -0.23
C TYR A 15 -11.67 -16.56 -0.56
N TRP A 16 -11.99 -15.63 -1.45
CA TRP A 16 -13.34 -15.50 -1.99
C TRP A 16 -13.70 -16.63 -2.95
N THR A 17 -12.70 -17.16 -3.66
CA THR A 17 -12.87 -18.23 -4.62
C THR A 17 -12.56 -19.57 -3.95
N ASN A 18 -13.25 -20.62 -4.37
CA ASN A 18 -13.01 -22.00 -3.91
C ASN A 18 -12.22 -22.85 -4.91
N GLN A 19 -11.88 -22.27 -6.08
CA GLN A 19 -11.10 -22.92 -7.12
C GLN A 19 -9.60 -22.85 -6.78
N PRO A 20 -8.82 -23.92 -7.02
CA PRO A 20 -7.37 -23.88 -6.88
C PRO A 20 -6.73 -22.68 -7.58
N GLY A 21 -5.65 -22.15 -7.00
CA GLY A 21 -4.87 -21.10 -7.66
C GLY A 21 -4.15 -21.63 -8.91
N ILE A 22 -3.89 -20.74 -9.87
CA ILE A 22 -3.21 -21.09 -11.12
C ILE A 22 -1.68 -21.20 -10.99
N GLY A 23 -1.12 -20.90 -9.82
CA GLY A 23 0.33 -20.82 -9.62
C GLY A 23 0.99 -19.76 -10.51
N GLY A 24 2.18 -20.06 -11.03
CA GLY A 24 2.95 -19.16 -11.88
C GLY A 24 3.80 -18.14 -11.11
N LYS A 25 4.41 -17.23 -11.86
CA LYS A 25 5.35 -16.22 -11.39
C LYS A 25 5.00 -14.85 -11.97
N LEU A 26 5.00 -13.85 -11.10
CA LEU A 26 4.85 -12.44 -11.45
C LEU A 26 6.21 -11.79 -11.73
N ARG A 27 6.22 -10.69 -12.49
CA ARG A 27 7.39 -9.82 -12.70
C ARG A 27 8.65 -10.56 -13.16
N VAL A 28 8.49 -11.63 -13.96
CA VAL A 28 9.62 -12.38 -14.52
C VAL A 28 10.41 -11.48 -15.48
N ARG A 29 9.70 -10.73 -16.32
CA ARG A 29 10.21 -9.60 -17.10
C ARG A 29 9.63 -8.29 -16.56
N ILE A 30 10.28 -7.16 -16.85
CA ILE A 30 9.78 -5.83 -16.46
C ILE A 30 8.42 -5.56 -17.12
N ASP A 31 8.27 -5.90 -18.40
CA ASP A 31 7.03 -5.74 -19.17
C ASP A 31 5.86 -6.60 -18.68
N ASP A 32 6.10 -7.57 -17.80
CA ASP A 32 5.03 -8.41 -17.23
C ASP A 32 4.15 -7.65 -16.22
N PHE A 33 4.56 -6.44 -15.83
CA PHE A 33 3.82 -5.62 -14.89
C PHE A 33 3.78 -4.19 -15.40
N ARG A 34 2.64 -3.81 -15.99
CA ARG A 34 2.42 -2.47 -16.52
C ARG A 34 1.40 -1.75 -15.69
N VAL A 35 1.70 -0.49 -15.37
CA VAL A 35 0.86 0.38 -14.55
C VAL A 35 0.66 1.68 -15.28
N ILE A 36 -0.57 1.92 -15.76
CA ILE A 36 -0.93 3.16 -16.44
C ILE A 36 -1.85 3.92 -15.51
N GLU A 37 -1.49 5.13 -15.12
CA GLU A 37 -2.33 5.97 -14.29
C GLU A 37 -3.62 6.35 -15.03
N LEU A 38 -4.75 6.32 -14.31
CA LEU A 38 -6.01 6.86 -14.81
C LEU A 38 -6.01 8.36 -14.50
N PHE A 39 -5.59 9.14 -15.50
CA PHE A 39 -5.28 10.55 -15.36
C PHE A 39 -6.51 11.42 -15.09
N LEU A 40 -6.32 12.45 -14.27
CA LEU A 40 -7.17 13.64 -14.23
C LEU A 40 -6.42 14.77 -14.93
N TYR A 41 -6.58 14.87 -16.26
CA TYR A 41 -5.87 15.88 -17.03
C TYR A 41 -6.23 17.30 -16.58
N PRO A 42 -5.25 18.12 -16.15
CA PRO A 42 -5.47 19.55 -15.99
C PRO A 42 -5.90 20.18 -17.31
N ALA A 43 -6.73 21.22 -17.24
CA ALA A 43 -7.20 21.92 -18.43
C ALA A 43 -6.02 22.48 -19.23
N LYS A 44 -6.01 22.23 -20.54
CA LYS A 44 -5.01 22.78 -21.46
C LYS A 44 -5.20 24.29 -21.61
N LYS A 45 -4.10 25.01 -21.69
CA LYS A 45 -4.02 26.46 -21.90
C LYS A 45 -2.99 26.77 -22.97
N ASP A 46 -3.16 27.92 -23.62
CA ASP A 46 -2.21 28.42 -24.63
C ASP A 46 -0.91 28.90 -23.96
N GLN A 47 -1.04 29.48 -22.77
CA GLN A 47 0.07 29.89 -21.91
C GLN A 47 -0.26 29.51 -20.47
N GLY A 48 0.65 28.83 -19.80
CA GLY A 48 0.48 28.44 -18.40
C GLY A 48 1.84 28.21 -17.72
N PRO A 49 1.95 28.46 -16.41
CA PRO A 49 3.19 28.27 -15.66
C PRO A 49 3.61 26.81 -15.55
N PHE A 50 2.76 25.83 -15.89
CA PHE A 50 3.10 24.42 -15.81
C PHE A 50 3.05 23.76 -17.19
N THR A 51 4.09 23.03 -17.53
CA THR A 51 4.06 22.07 -18.65
C THR A 51 3.67 20.71 -18.09
N ILE A 52 2.63 20.11 -18.66
CA ILE A 52 2.12 18.80 -18.31
C ILE A 52 2.60 17.81 -19.37
N ALA A 53 3.03 16.63 -18.94
CA ALA A 53 3.36 15.55 -19.86
C ALA A 53 3.03 14.18 -19.27
N GLU A 54 2.74 13.23 -20.15
CA GLU A 54 2.74 11.82 -19.81
C GLU A 54 4.16 11.29 -19.86
N VAL A 55 4.62 10.73 -18.75
CA VAL A 55 5.95 10.16 -18.61
C VAL A 55 5.81 8.66 -18.43
N SER A 56 6.26 7.93 -19.44
CA SER A 56 6.41 6.48 -19.40
C SER A 56 7.84 6.11 -19.03
N SER A 57 8.03 5.16 -18.12
CA SER A 57 9.36 4.67 -17.73
C SER A 57 9.39 3.17 -17.50
N ARG A 58 10.54 2.53 -17.73
CA ARG A 58 10.77 1.11 -17.42
C ARG A 58 11.87 0.96 -16.38
N ASN A 59 11.60 0.20 -15.32
CA ASN A 59 12.56 -0.10 -14.25
C ASN A 59 13.07 1.13 -13.46
N TRP A 60 12.30 2.22 -13.44
CA TRP A 60 12.64 3.45 -12.75
C TRP A 60 11.83 3.60 -11.47
N GLU A 61 12.52 3.96 -10.37
CA GLU A 61 11.84 4.45 -9.17
C GLU A 61 11.50 5.94 -9.37
N THR A 62 10.29 6.36 -8.97
CA THR A 62 9.74 7.68 -9.30
C THR A 62 10.63 8.84 -8.81
N HIS A 63 11.14 8.80 -7.58
CA HIS A 63 12.00 9.87 -7.07
C HIS A 63 13.34 9.94 -7.79
N THR A 64 13.93 8.79 -8.11
CA THR A 64 15.18 8.68 -8.88
C THR A 64 14.99 9.21 -10.31
N LEU A 65 13.84 8.92 -10.93
CA LEU A 65 13.49 9.47 -12.25
C LEU A 65 13.33 10.99 -12.20
N VAL A 66 12.65 11.51 -11.17
CA VAL A 66 12.49 12.95 -10.96
C VAL A 66 13.84 13.64 -10.76
N GLN A 67 14.75 13.03 -10.00
CA GLN A 67 16.12 13.50 -9.84
C GLN A 67 16.85 13.60 -11.18
N GLU A 68 16.77 12.54 -11.99
CA GLU A 68 17.44 12.46 -13.28
C GLU A 68 16.88 13.48 -14.29
N ILE A 69 15.56 13.65 -14.35
CA ILE A 69 14.92 14.65 -15.21
C ILE A 69 15.30 16.06 -14.75
N ALA A 70 15.22 16.34 -13.45
CA ALA A 70 15.59 17.64 -12.88
C ALA A 70 17.05 18.00 -13.17
N HIS A 71 17.96 17.02 -13.06
CA HIS A 71 19.37 17.17 -13.38
C HIS A 71 19.59 17.53 -14.86
N ARG A 72 18.98 16.80 -15.80
CA ARG A 72 19.07 17.11 -17.24
C ARG A 72 18.45 18.46 -17.61
N LEU A 73 17.40 18.87 -16.92
CA LEU A 73 16.76 20.18 -17.10
C LEU A 73 17.49 21.32 -16.36
N GLN A 74 18.49 21.00 -15.51
CA GLN A 74 19.20 21.94 -14.65
C GLN A 74 18.27 22.74 -13.72
N VAL A 75 17.29 22.07 -13.12
CA VAL A 75 16.32 22.69 -12.22
C VAL A 75 16.20 21.96 -10.89
N SER A 76 15.59 22.62 -9.92
CA SER A 76 15.22 21.97 -8.66
C SER A 76 14.17 20.89 -8.89
N GLN A 77 14.33 19.73 -8.23
CA GLN A 77 13.33 18.65 -8.19
C GLN A 77 11.94 19.14 -7.76
N ARG A 78 11.87 20.20 -6.93
CA ARG A 78 10.60 20.80 -6.46
C ARG A 78 9.75 21.37 -7.60
N ARG A 79 10.33 21.59 -8.78
CA ARG A 79 9.62 22.06 -9.97
C ARG A 79 8.92 20.93 -10.72
N ILE A 80 9.14 19.68 -10.32
CA ILE A 80 8.51 18.49 -10.92
C ILE A 80 7.53 17.92 -9.89
N SER A 81 6.29 17.69 -10.30
CA SER A 81 5.25 17.13 -9.42
C SER A 81 4.47 16.05 -10.16
N PHE A 82 3.89 15.12 -9.39
CA PHE A 82 3.19 13.94 -9.87
C PHE A 82 2.13 13.51 -8.85
N ALA A 83 1.18 12.66 -9.26
CA ALA A 83 0.03 12.30 -8.42
C ALA A 83 0.31 11.15 -7.43
N GLY A 84 1.27 10.27 -7.74
CA GLY A 84 1.74 9.25 -6.81
C GLY A 84 2.96 8.50 -7.35
N THR A 85 3.71 7.86 -6.46
CA THR A 85 4.83 6.99 -6.83
C THR A 85 4.34 5.70 -7.49
N LYS A 86 5.14 5.12 -8.38
CA LYS A 86 4.83 3.86 -9.06
C LYS A 86 5.88 2.78 -8.74
N ASP A 87 5.55 1.53 -9.04
CA ASP A 87 6.46 0.40 -8.85
C ASP A 87 7.74 0.56 -9.66
N LYS A 88 8.91 0.46 -8.99
CA LYS A 88 10.21 0.48 -9.68
C LYS A 88 10.30 -0.60 -10.75
N ARG A 89 10.04 -1.87 -10.39
CA ARG A 89 10.19 -3.03 -11.29
C ARG A 89 8.92 -3.23 -12.12
N ALA A 90 8.61 -2.26 -12.97
CA ALA A 90 7.44 -2.23 -13.85
C ALA A 90 7.70 -1.34 -15.07
N TRP A 91 6.80 -1.40 -16.06
CA TRP A 91 6.62 -0.31 -17.01
C TRP A 91 5.45 0.56 -16.53
N THR A 92 5.75 1.80 -16.19
CA THR A 92 4.78 2.73 -15.62
C THR A 92 4.54 3.92 -16.52
N THR A 93 3.30 4.38 -16.64
CA THR A 93 2.95 5.68 -17.25
C THR A 93 2.20 6.52 -16.24
N GLN A 94 2.70 7.72 -15.99
CA GLN A 94 2.11 8.67 -15.04
C GLN A 94 2.12 10.09 -15.62
N LEU A 95 1.22 10.95 -15.13
CA LEU A 95 1.22 12.35 -15.51
C LEU A 95 2.18 13.13 -14.58
N MET A 96 3.02 13.98 -15.17
CA MET A 96 3.93 14.86 -14.43
C MET A 96 3.73 16.31 -14.86
N SER A 97 3.88 17.24 -13.90
CA SER A 97 3.87 18.67 -14.16
C SER A 97 5.23 19.29 -13.87
N PHE A 98 5.67 20.15 -14.78
CA PHE A 98 6.98 20.81 -14.78
C PHE A 98 6.76 22.33 -14.72
N ALA A 99 7.02 22.93 -13.56
CA ALA A 99 6.83 24.36 -13.35
C ALA A 99 7.85 25.17 -14.15
N HIS A 100 7.41 26.13 -14.97
CA HIS A 100 8.16 27.04 -15.84
C HIS A 100 9.19 26.37 -16.76
N ILE A 101 8.92 25.15 -17.24
CA ILE A 101 9.76 24.46 -18.22
C ILE A 101 9.06 24.53 -19.58
N PRO A 102 9.69 25.06 -20.64
CA PRO A 102 9.11 25.06 -21.99
C PRO A 102 8.85 23.64 -22.51
N ALA A 103 7.79 23.47 -23.31
CA ALA A 103 7.40 22.17 -23.85
C ALA A 103 8.50 21.56 -24.75
N GLU A 104 9.23 22.41 -25.49
CA GLU A 104 10.31 22.02 -26.39
C GLU A 104 11.52 21.48 -25.62
N GLN A 105 11.84 22.08 -24.47
CA GLN A 105 12.91 21.61 -23.61
C GLN A 105 12.58 20.22 -23.04
N LEU A 106 11.32 19.99 -22.67
CA LEU A 106 10.88 18.68 -22.20
C LEU A 106 10.85 17.63 -23.32
N ALA A 107 10.40 18.01 -24.52
CA ALA A 107 10.32 17.13 -25.70
C ALA A 107 11.71 16.68 -26.21
N SER A 108 12.75 17.48 -25.97
CA SER A 108 14.13 17.18 -26.37
C SER A 108 14.89 16.33 -25.35
N LEU A 109 14.32 16.02 -24.19
CA LEU A 109 14.95 15.14 -23.22
C LEU A 109 15.05 13.72 -23.77
N SER A 110 16.28 13.18 -23.75
CA SER A 110 16.55 11.77 -24.01
C SER A 110 17.08 11.11 -22.75
N ILE A 111 16.35 10.12 -22.26
CA ILE A 111 16.70 9.31 -21.09
C ILE A 111 16.40 7.86 -21.45
N THR A 112 17.37 6.97 -21.24
CA THR A 112 17.20 5.54 -21.51
C THR A 112 16.01 4.99 -20.71
N ASP A 113 15.17 4.20 -21.38
CA ASP A 113 13.97 3.58 -20.81
C ASP A 113 12.88 4.56 -20.35
N VAL A 114 12.91 5.81 -20.81
CA VAL A 114 11.89 6.83 -20.54
C VAL A 114 11.36 7.40 -21.85
N SER A 115 10.06 7.66 -21.90
CA SER A 115 9.39 8.36 -22.99
C SER A 115 8.51 9.44 -22.41
N ILE A 116 8.60 10.65 -22.97
CA ILE A 116 7.79 11.81 -22.57
C ILE A 116 6.94 12.22 -23.76
N GLN A 117 5.63 12.24 -23.58
CA GLN A 117 4.66 12.46 -24.65
C GLN A 117 3.47 13.30 -24.17
N ASN A 118 2.57 13.65 -25.10
CA ASN A 118 1.35 14.41 -24.81
C ASN A 118 1.62 15.69 -24.00
N ILE A 119 2.61 16.48 -24.47
CA ILE A 119 3.09 17.67 -23.77
C ILE A 119 2.17 18.86 -24.06
N TYR A 120 1.73 19.55 -23.03
CA TYR A 120 0.91 20.77 -23.15
C TYR A 120 1.05 21.68 -21.93
N GLN A 121 0.58 22.94 -22.03
CA GLN A 121 0.63 23.88 -20.90
C GLN A 121 -0.68 23.94 -20.11
N SER A 122 -0.58 24.23 -18.82
CA SER A 122 -1.71 24.39 -17.90
C SER A 122 -1.42 25.43 -16.80
N ASP A 123 -2.49 25.97 -16.23
CA ASP A 123 -2.46 26.86 -15.06
C ASP A 123 -2.32 26.10 -13.74
N VAL A 124 -2.56 24.79 -13.75
CA VAL A 124 -2.66 23.97 -12.54
C VAL A 124 -1.60 22.87 -12.58
N PRO A 125 -0.80 22.70 -11.51
CA PRO A 125 0.13 21.58 -11.40
C PRO A 125 -0.59 20.30 -11.03
N ILE A 126 0.09 19.17 -11.18
CA ILE A 126 -0.37 17.90 -10.63
C ILE A 126 0.06 17.82 -9.18
N ARG A 127 -0.85 17.42 -8.30
CA ARG A 127 -0.61 17.25 -6.87
C ARG A 127 -0.77 15.78 -6.49
N ILE A 128 -0.17 15.42 -5.36
CA ILE A 128 -0.34 14.09 -4.77
C ILE A 128 -1.83 13.82 -4.56
N GLY A 129 -2.31 12.71 -5.11
CA GLY A 129 -3.72 12.32 -5.09
C GLY A 129 -4.53 12.72 -6.32
N ASP A 130 -3.98 13.48 -7.28
CA ASP A 130 -4.65 13.87 -8.53
C ASP A 130 -4.70 12.73 -9.56
N LEU A 131 -5.17 11.55 -9.15
CA LEU A 131 -5.42 10.39 -10.00
C LEU A 131 -6.75 9.71 -9.62
N LEU A 132 -7.41 9.10 -10.60
CA LEU A 132 -8.60 8.28 -10.35
C LEU A 132 -8.26 6.87 -9.88
N GLY A 133 -7.06 6.40 -10.20
CA GLY A 133 -6.60 5.04 -9.95
C GLY A 133 -5.51 4.63 -10.93
N ASN A 134 -5.27 3.33 -11.04
CA ASN A 134 -4.31 2.78 -12.00
C ASN A 134 -4.95 1.64 -12.78
N HIS A 135 -4.69 1.61 -14.07
CA HIS A 135 -4.92 0.46 -14.94
C HIS A 135 -3.69 -0.46 -14.87
N PHE A 136 -3.93 -1.75 -14.64
CA PHE A 136 -2.89 -2.75 -14.54
C PHE A 136 -2.98 -3.75 -15.69
N GLU A 137 -1.89 -3.95 -16.42
CA GLU A 137 -1.70 -5.11 -17.29
C GLU A 137 -0.66 -6.03 -16.65
N ILE A 138 -1.08 -7.23 -16.24
CA ILE A 138 -0.23 -8.16 -15.51
C ILE A 138 -0.14 -9.48 -16.28
N THR A 139 1.09 -9.90 -16.59
CA THR A 139 1.39 -11.20 -17.18
C THR A 139 1.87 -12.17 -16.09
N ILE A 140 1.13 -13.26 -15.91
CA ILE A 140 1.53 -14.37 -15.04
C ILE A 140 2.24 -15.42 -15.91
N ARG A 141 3.51 -15.67 -15.66
CA ARG A 141 4.32 -16.63 -16.44
C ARG A 141 4.50 -17.94 -15.69
N SER A 142 5.00 -18.96 -16.38
CA SER A 142 5.32 -20.28 -15.79
C SER A 142 4.12 -20.94 -15.11
N ILE A 143 2.91 -20.72 -15.65
CA ILE A 143 1.69 -21.39 -15.20
C ILE A 143 1.82 -22.89 -15.52
N PRO A 144 1.45 -23.80 -14.60
CA PRO A 144 1.45 -25.24 -14.88
C PRO A 144 0.61 -25.57 -16.12
N LYS A 145 1.08 -26.51 -16.96
CA LYS A 145 0.38 -26.91 -18.18
C LYS A 145 -1.01 -27.53 -17.94
N THR A 146 -1.27 -27.95 -16.71
CA THR A 146 -2.57 -28.48 -16.27
C THR A 146 -3.65 -27.40 -16.12
N VAL A 147 -3.26 -26.12 -16.06
CA VAL A 147 -4.21 -25.00 -15.96
C VAL A 147 -4.83 -24.71 -17.33
N THR A 148 -6.15 -24.85 -17.42
CA THR A 148 -6.92 -24.57 -18.64
C THR A 148 -7.58 -23.19 -18.62
N LYS A 149 -8.04 -22.72 -19.77
CA LYS A 149 -8.78 -21.47 -19.91
C LYS A 149 -10.11 -21.52 -19.14
N GLU A 150 -10.73 -22.68 -19.10
CA GLU A 150 -11.99 -22.94 -18.38
C GLU A 150 -11.77 -22.81 -16.87
N HIS A 151 -10.66 -23.34 -16.35
CA HIS A 151 -10.29 -23.19 -14.95
C HIS A 151 -10.07 -21.71 -14.56
N ILE A 152 -9.35 -20.94 -15.39
CA ILE A 152 -9.17 -19.49 -15.17
C ILE A 152 -10.52 -18.76 -15.18
N THR A 153 -11.38 -19.09 -16.13
CA THR A 153 -12.71 -18.47 -16.26
C THR A 153 -13.58 -18.77 -15.04
N SER A 154 -13.57 -20.01 -14.56
CA SER A 154 -14.25 -20.44 -13.35
C SER A 154 -13.71 -19.72 -12.10
N LEU A 155 -12.37 -19.65 -11.95
CA LEU A 155 -11.72 -18.94 -10.85
C LEU A 155 -12.12 -17.46 -10.79
N LEU A 156 -12.24 -16.79 -11.93
CA LEU A 156 -12.59 -15.35 -11.99
C LEU A 156 -14.09 -15.06 -11.90
N SER A 157 -14.95 -16.06 -12.12
CA SER A 157 -16.40 -15.87 -12.17
C SER A 157 -16.98 -15.26 -10.87
N PRO A 158 -16.63 -15.74 -9.65
CA PRO A 158 -17.12 -15.14 -8.41
C PRO A 158 -16.76 -13.66 -8.25
N CYS A 159 -15.55 -13.27 -8.69
CA CYS A 159 -15.10 -11.89 -8.64
C CYS A 159 -15.90 -11.00 -9.61
N LYS A 160 -16.19 -11.50 -10.82
CA LYS A 160 -17.05 -10.80 -11.78
C LYS A 160 -18.47 -10.59 -11.23
N THR A 161 -19.04 -11.60 -10.57
CA THR A 161 -20.39 -11.53 -9.99
C THR A 161 -20.51 -10.45 -8.93
N ILE A 162 -19.50 -10.31 -8.04
CA ILE A 162 -19.52 -9.26 -7.01
C ILE A 162 -18.98 -7.91 -7.51
N GLY A 163 -18.51 -7.84 -8.75
CA GLY A 163 -17.93 -6.64 -9.35
C GLY A 163 -16.54 -6.26 -8.80
N GLY A 164 -15.78 -7.22 -8.27
CA GLY A 164 -14.47 -6.96 -7.67
C GLY A 164 -13.90 -8.17 -6.93
N PHE A 165 -12.97 -7.90 -6.01
CA PHE A 165 -12.38 -8.88 -5.11
C PHE A 165 -12.34 -8.30 -3.68
N PRO A 166 -12.22 -9.13 -2.63
CA PRO A 166 -12.13 -8.62 -1.26
C PRO A 166 -10.90 -7.72 -1.08
N ASN A 167 -11.13 -6.49 -0.59
CA ASN A 167 -10.11 -5.46 -0.50
C ASN A 167 -9.25 -5.58 0.77
N PHE A 168 -8.55 -6.70 0.93
CA PHE A 168 -7.63 -6.91 2.06
C PHE A 168 -6.43 -5.94 2.02
N TYR A 169 -5.90 -5.60 3.19
CA TYR A 169 -4.56 -5.02 3.31
C TYR A 169 -3.52 -6.13 3.17
N GLY A 170 -2.63 -6.03 2.18
CA GLY A 170 -1.57 -7.00 1.96
C GLY A 170 -0.35 -6.83 2.87
N VAL A 171 0.60 -7.78 2.81
CA VAL A 171 1.80 -7.85 3.66
C VAL A 171 2.64 -6.56 3.69
N GLN A 172 2.65 -5.79 2.60
CA GLN A 172 3.36 -4.52 2.51
C GLN A 172 2.91 -3.51 3.58
N ARG A 173 1.64 -3.55 4.00
CA ARG A 173 1.09 -2.71 5.07
C ARG A 173 1.66 -3.07 6.44
N PHE A 174 2.10 -4.32 6.59
CA PHE A 174 2.57 -4.89 7.85
C PHE A 174 4.10 -4.94 7.95
N GLY A 175 4.79 -4.76 6.82
CA GLY A 175 6.23 -4.94 6.65
C GLY A 175 6.51 -6.20 5.83
N ILE A 176 7.24 -6.08 4.72
CA ILE A 176 7.47 -7.21 3.79
C ILE A 176 8.37 -8.28 4.42
N ILE A 177 9.47 -7.86 5.05
CA ILE A 177 10.46 -8.76 5.63
C ILE A 177 10.04 -9.15 7.06
N ARG A 178 9.61 -8.15 7.84
CA ARG A 178 9.16 -8.31 9.23
C ARG A 178 7.72 -7.78 9.35
N PRO A 179 6.69 -8.62 9.14
CA PRO A 179 5.29 -8.21 9.18
C PRO A 179 4.78 -7.89 10.61
N ILE A 180 5.53 -7.16 11.42
CA ILE A 180 5.30 -6.99 12.87
C ILE A 180 4.55 -5.71 13.24
N THR A 181 4.32 -4.79 12.29
CA THR A 181 3.85 -3.44 12.63
C THR A 181 2.48 -3.43 13.31
N HIS A 182 1.60 -4.37 12.94
CA HIS A 182 0.31 -4.56 13.58
C HIS A 182 0.42 -5.19 14.98
N LEU A 183 1.44 -6.01 15.25
CA LEU A 183 1.70 -6.56 16.58
C LEU A 183 2.17 -5.45 17.53
N VAL A 184 3.07 -4.58 17.06
CA VAL A 184 3.50 -3.38 17.79
C VAL A 184 2.28 -2.49 18.08
N GLY A 185 1.46 -2.20 17.07
CA GLY A 185 0.23 -1.44 17.23
C GLY A 185 -0.76 -2.04 18.23
N LYS A 186 -0.97 -3.37 18.18
CA LYS A 186 -1.79 -4.12 19.14
C LYS A 186 -1.32 -3.88 20.57
N TYR A 187 -0.01 -4.00 20.82
CA TYR A 187 0.54 -3.85 22.16
C TYR A 187 0.48 -2.39 22.65
N ILE A 188 0.68 -1.41 21.77
CA ILE A 188 0.47 0.01 22.09
C ILE A 188 -0.97 0.27 22.53
N VAL A 189 -1.97 -0.19 21.75
CA VAL A 189 -3.40 -0.01 22.07
C VAL A 189 -3.80 -0.70 23.38
N GLN A 190 -3.15 -1.81 23.72
CA GLN A 190 -3.35 -2.52 24.99
C GLN A 190 -2.60 -1.89 26.19
N GLY A 191 -1.84 -0.81 25.99
CA GLY A 191 -1.00 -0.20 27.03
C GLY A 191 0.23 -1.03 27.41
N LYS A 192 0.57 -2.07 26.64
CA LYS A 192 1.69 -2.99 26.89
C LYS A 192 2.97 -2.48 26.21
N PHE A 193 3.46 -1.32 26.65
CA PHE A 193 4.55 -0.60 25.98
C PHE A 193 5.88 -1.34 25.99
N GLU A 194 6.23 -2.06 27.07
CA GLU A 194 7.41 -2.93 27.08
C GLU A 194 7.34 -3.96 25.95
N LYS A 195 6.23 -4.70 25.87
CA LYS A 195 6.04 -5.71 24.84
C LYS A 195 6.04 -5.10 23.44
N ALA A 196 5.44 -3.92 23.27
CA ALA A 196 5.47 -3.20 22.00
C ALA A 196 6.90 -2.83 21.59
N ALA A 197 7.69 -2.25 22.50
CA ALA A 197 9.06 -1.83 22.24
C ALA A 197 9.93 -3.05 21.92
N MET A 198 9.88 -4.10 22.76
CA MET A 198 10.63 -5.34 22.54
C MET A 198 10.23 -6.03 21.24
N THR A 199 8.94 -6.01 20.86
CA THR A 199 8.49 -6.54 19.55
C THR A 199 9.17 -5.80 18.40
N TYR A 200 9.29 -4.47 18.50
CA TYR A 200 9.90 -3.67 17.44
C TYR A 200 11.42 -3.86 17.37
N ILE A 201 12.12 -3.72 18.50
CA ILE A 201 13.58 -3.68 18.56
C ILE A 201 14.24 -5.05 18.62
N ALA A 202 13.58 -6.08 19.17
CA ALA A 202 14.22 -7.35 19.53
C ALA A 202 13.57 -8.60 18.92
N HIS A 203 12.36 -8.54 18.35
CA HIS A 203 11.69 -9.77 17.90
C HIS A 203 12.27 -10.32 16.59
N PRO A 204 12.93 -11.49 16.57
CA PRO A 204 13.53 -12.04 15.36
C PRO A 204 12.46 -12.74 14.50
N MET A 205 12.50 -12.51 13.19
CA MET A 205 11.55 -13.06 12.21
C MET A 205 12.28 -13.87 11.15
N ARG A 206 11.72 -15.04 10.84
CA ARG A 206 12.23 -15.91 9.77
C ARG A 206 12.19 -15.17 8.43
N GLY A 207 13.33 -15.11 7.74
CA GLY A 207 13.47 -14.44 6.44
C GLY A 207 14.16 -13.07 6.50
N GLU A 208 14.47 -12.56 7.69
CA GLU A 208 15.43 -11.46 7.81
C GLU A 208 16.88 -11.94 7.61
N ASN A 209 17.81 -10.99 7.49
CA ASN A 209 19.23 -11.31 7.38
C ASN A 209 19.73 -12.02 8.65
N GLU A 210 20.52 -13.08 8.50
CA GLU A 210 20.99 -13.92 9.62
C GLU A 210 21.73 -13.13 10.71
N ALA A 211 22.53 -12.12 10.35
CA ALA A 211 23.22 -11.29 11.32
C ALA A 211 22.24 -10.45 12.14
N THR A 212 21.27 -9.80 11.48
CA THR A 212 20.23 -9.02 12.18
C THR A 212 19.34 -9.91 13.04
N TYR A 213 19.01 -11.11 12.56
CA TYR A 213 18.24 -12.10 13.32
C TYR A 213 18.94 -12.43 14.64
N ALA A 214 20.23 -12.77 14.59
CA ALA A 214 21.02 -13.13 15.78
C ALA A 214 21.12 -11.97 16.78
N LEU A 215 21.33 -10.74 16.29
CA LEU A 215 21.38 -9.53 17.14
C LEU A 215 20.05 -9.29 17.88
N ARG A 216 18.92 -9.47 17.18
CA ARG A 216 17.58 -9.33 17.75
C ARG A 216 17.28 -10.44 18.77
N GLU A 217 17.58 -11.68 18.41
CA GLU A 217 17.42 -12.84 19.29
C GLU A 217 18.25 -12.66 20.58
N GLU A 218 19.48 -12.16 20.46
CA GLU A 218 20.30 -11.85 21.62
C GLU A 218 19.66 -10.77 22.50
N LEU A 219 19.23 -9.64 21.93
CA LEU A 219 18.57 -8.58 22.68
C LEU A 219 17.26 -9.07 23.35
N GLU A 220 16.50 -9.94 22.69
CA GLU A 220 15.26 -10.50 23.25
C GLU A 220 15.53 -11.34 24.50
N LYS A 221 16.66 -12.07 24.53
CA LYS A 221 17.09 -12.92 25.66
C LYS A 221 17.74 -12.11 26.79
N THR A 222 18.64 -11.20 26.46
CA THR A 222 19.52 -10.53 27.44
C THR A 222 18.96 -9.23 27.97
N LYS A 223 18.14 -8.53 27.16
CA LYS A 223 17.75 -7.12 27.39
C LYS A 223 18.96 -6.18 27.59
N ASP A 224 20.13 -6.55 27.08
CA ASP A 224 21.33 -5.70 27.14
C ASP A 224 21.24 -4.60 26.07
N TYR A 225 20.63 -3.48 26.44
CA TYR A 225 20.41 -2.35 25.54
C TYR A 225 21.72 -1.68 25.11
N THR A 226 22.73 -1.65 25.97
CA THR A 226 24.03 -1.04 25.67
C THR A 226 24.75 -1.84 24.60
N LYS A 227 24.84 -3.16 24.78
CA LYS A 227 25.44 -4.05 23.78
C LYS A 227 24.68 -3.96 22.45
N ALA A 228 23.36 -4.09 22.49
CA ALA A 228 22.54 -4.03 21.27
C ALA A 228 22.70 -2.70 20.52
N PHE A 229 22.81 -1.57 21.22
CA PHE A 229 23.01 -0.26 20.58
C PHE A 229 24.33 -0.19 19.79
N HIS A 230 25.39 -0.79 20.31
CA HIS A 230 26.69 -0.84 19.64
C HIS A 230 26.73 -1.85 18.49
N ASP A 231 26.13 -3.02 18.68
CA ASP A 231 26.19 -4.10 17.71
C ASP A 231 25.18 -3.93 16.55
N TYR A 232 24.09 -3.17 16.75
CA TYR A 232 23.11 -2.93 15.71
C TYR A 232 23.68 -2.04 14.59
N PRO A 233 23.48 -2.42 13.30
CA PRO A 233 23.96 -1.64 12.18
C PRO A 233 23.22 -0.31 12.06
N ASP A 234 23.85 0.70 11.45
CA ASP A 234 23.31 2.06 11.36
C ASP A 234 22.02 2.16 10.53
N ALA A 235 21.74 1.16 9.69
CA ALA A 235 20.47 1.04 8.98
C ALA A 235 19.26 0.86 9.94
N LEU A 236 19.49 0.42 11.18
CA LEU A 236 18.48 0.29 12.24
C LEU A 236 18.44 1.53 13.14
N ASN A 237 18.46 2.70 12.51
CA ASN A 237 18.52 3.99 13.20
C ASN A 237 17.34 4.21 14.17
N PHE A 238 16.12 3.76 13.82
CA PHE A 238 14.95 3.86 14.69
C PHE A 238 15.07 2.97 15.93
N GLU A 239 15.52 1.72 15.76
CA GLU A 239 15.79 0.83 16.89
C GLU A 239 16.90 1.37 17.78
N LYS A 240 18.00 1.88 17.20
CA LYS A 240 19.10 2.51 17.96
C LYS A 240 18.62 3.73 18.74
N ALA A 241 17.74 4.56 18.19
CA ALA A 241 17.16 5.69 18.91
C ALA A 241 16.37 5.24 20.16
N MET A 242 15.53 4.20 20.01
CA MET A 242 14.81 3.62 21.14
C MET A 242 15.75 3.00 22.19
N LEU A 243 16.77 2.26 21.74
CA LEU A 243 17.78 1.65 22.62
C LEU A 243 18.53 2.71 23.43
N ASN A 244 18.94 3.80 22.80
CA ASN A 244 19.61 4.91 23.49
C ASN A 244 18.76 5.49 24.63
N ARG A 245 17.44 5.61 24.43
CA ARG A 245 16.53 6.04 25.50
C ARG A 245 16.47 5.03 26.64
N LEU A 246 16.41 3.73 26.33
CA LEU A 246 16.34 2.65 27.31
C LEU A 246 17.65 2.45 28.08
N ILE A 247 18.81 2.84 27.51
CA ILE A 247 20.08 2.89 28.23
C ILE A 247 20.04 3.96 29.33
N GLN A 248 19.50 5.15 29.03
CA GLN A 248 19.44 6.27 29.97
C GLN A 248 18.36 6.08 31.03
N SER A 249 17.24 5.47 30.66
CA SER A 249 16.11 5.22 31.54
C SER A 249 15.56 3.83 31.25
N PRO A 250 16.12 2.80 31.92
CA PRO A 250 15.56 1.46 31.88
C PRO A 250 14.07 1.53 32.24
N ASP A 251 13.26 0.77 31.51
CA ASP A 251 11.80 0.72 31.62
C ASP A 251 10.98 1.93 31.09
N ASP A 252 11.62 3.01 30.62
CA ASP A 252 10.90 4.11 29.96
C ASP A 252 10.55 3.79 28.50
N PHE A 253 9.72 2.77 28.29
CA PHE A 253 9.30 2.32 26.96
C PHE A 253 8.44 3.36 26.24
N ILE A 254 7.67 4.17 26.99
CA ILE A 254 6.89 5.27 26.40
C ILE A 254 7.84 6.35 25.88
N GLY A 255 8.86 6.72 26.66
CA GLY A 255 9.93 7.60 26.21
C GLY A 255 10.63 7.06 24.98
N ALA A 256 10.94 5.76 24.94
CA ALA A 256 11.58 5.13 23.78
C ALA A 256 10.77 5.33 22.50
N PHE A 257 9.44 5.15 22.55
CA PHE A 257 8.57 5.43 21.40
C PHE A 257 8.54 6.92 21.03
N LYS A 258 8.68 7.86 21.98
CA LYS A 258 8.70 9.30 21.69
C LYS A 258 9.93 9.76 20.89
N GLU A 259 10.99 8.96 20.85
CA GLU A 259 12.14 9.18 19.97
C GLU A 259 11.80 8.96 18.48
N LEU A 260 10.70 8.26 18.19
CA LEU A 260 10.30 7.96 16.82
C LEU A 260 9.49 9.11 16.18
N PRO A 261 9.60 9.29 14.85
CA PRO A 261 8.76 10.23 14.12
C PRO A 261 7.26 9.95 14.28
N LYS A 262 6.45 11.01 14.36
CA LYS A 262 4.98 10.92 14.57
C LYS A 262 4.27 10.05 13.52
N ASN A 263 4.71 10.11 12.25
CA ASN A 263 4.16 9.30 11.17
C ASN A 263 4.44 7.80 11.38
N LEU A 264 5.60 7.44 11.93
CA LEU A 264 5.93 6.05 12.26
C LEU A 264 5.08 5.55 13.43
N LEU A 265 4.85 6.37 14.45
CA LEU A 265 3.96 6.04 15.56
C LEU A 265 2.52 5.76 15.08
N LEU A 266 1.98 6.64 14.23
CA LEU A 266 0.67 6.44 13.61
C LEU A 266 0.61 5.18 12.75
N MET A 267 1.70 4.83 12.06
CA MET A 267 1.78 3.62 11.24
C MET A 267 1.50 2.35 12.03
N PHE A 268 2.00 2.20 13.26
CA PHE A 268 1.76 1.01 14.07
C PHE A 268 0.28 0.82 14.40
N VAL A 269 -0.39 1.87 14.87
CA VAL A 269 -1.81 1.82 15.21
C VAL A 269 -2.65 1.56 13.96
N ASN A 270 -2.38 2.29 12.88
CA ASN A 270 -3.07 2.10 11.60
C ASN A 270 -2.86 0.69 11.02
N ALA A 271 -1.69 0.08 11.23
CA ALA A 271 -1.45 -1.31 10.84
C ALA A 271 -2.29 -2.28 11.68
N TYR A 272 -2.46 -2.04 12.98
CA TYR A 272 -3.34 -2.85 13.80
C TYR A 272 -4.81 -2.74 13.36
N GLU A 273 -5.28 -1.54 13.02
CA GLU A 273 -6.61 -1.35 12.42
C GLU A 273 -6.75 -2.12 11.09
N SER A 274 -5.74 -2.08 10.22
CA SER A 274 -5.69 -2.87 8.99
C SER A 274 -5.77 -4.38 9.25
N PHE A 275 -5.09 -4.88 10.28
CA PHE A 275 -5.17 -6.28 10.70
C PHE A 275 -6.58 -6.66 11.16
N LEU A 276 -7.22 -5.82 11.98
CA LEU A 276 -8.59 -6.04 12.44
C LEU A 276 -9.58 -6.02 11.26
N PHE A 277 -9.40 -5.10 10.32
CA PHE A 277 -10.18 -5.06 9.10
C PHE A 277 -10.05 -6.35 8.29
N ASN A 278 -8.83 -6.87 8.11
CA ASN A 278 -8.61 -8.15 7.44
C ASN A 278 -9.34 -9.29 8.17
N LYS A 279 -9.28 -9.34 9.51
CA LYS A 279 -10.03 -10.33 10.30
C LYS A 279 -11.55 -10.23 10.11
N ILE A 280 -12.09 -9.02 10.15
CA ILE A 280 -13.51 -8.74 9.94
C ILE A 280 -13.95 -9.20 8.55
N LEU A 281 -13.17 -8.88 7.52
CA LEU A 281 -13.47 -9.27 6.15
C LEU A 281 -13.37 -10.79 5.96
N SER A 282 -12.34 -11.43 6.53
CA SER A 282 -12.20 -12.90 6.53
C SER A 282 -13.40 -13.58 7.20
N GLU A 283 -13.86 -13.05 8.35
CA GLU A 283 -15.02 -13.60 9.06
C GLU A 283 -16.32 -13.42 8.26
N ARG A 284 -16.51 -12.26 7.61
CA ARG A 284 -17.66 -12.03 6.74
C ARG A 284 -17.73 -13.06 5.61
N ILE A 285 -16.59 -13.33 4.97
CA ILE A 285 -16.46 -14.34 3.90
C ILE A 285 -16.74 -15.74 4.45
N ARG A 286 -16.16 -16.08 5.61
CA ARG A 286 -16.36 -17.38 6.28
C ARG A 286 -17.82 -17.65 6.60
N ARG A 287 -18.58 -16.63 7.00
CA ARG A 287 -20.03 -16.72 7.26
C ARG A 287 -20.89 -16.77 6.00
N GLY A 288 -20.30 -16.66 4.80
CA GLY A 288 -21.03 -16.63 3.53
C GLY A 288 -21.86 -15.37 3.31
N LEU A 289 -21.57 -14.29 4.05
CA LEU A 289 -22.28 -13.01 3.90
C LEU A 289 -21.85 -12.30 2.60
N PRO A 290 -22.78 -11.65 1.88
CA PRO A 290 -22.46 -11.00 0.62
C PRO A 290 -21.54 -9.80 0.83
N LEU A 291 -20.51 -9.64 -0.01
CA LEU A 291 -19.63 -8.45 0.02
C LEU A 291 -20.19 -7.26 -0.77
N HIS A 292 -21.05 -7.54 -1.76
CA HIS A 292 -21.60 -6.57 -2.70
C HIS A 292 -23.00 -6.06 -2.29
N GLN A 293 -23.53 -6.52 -1.14
CA GLN A 293 -24.82 -6.14 -0.59
C GLN A 293 -24.70 -5.98 0.92
N ALA A 294 -25.50 -5.09 1.47
CA ALA A 294 -25.69 -4.95 2.89
C ALA A 294 -26.72 -5.96 3.41
N VAL A 295 -26.47 -6.47 4.60
CA VAL A 295 -27.42 -7.25 5.41
C VAL A 295 -27.86 -6.43 6.63
N VAL A 296 -29.01 -6.77 7.24
CA VAL A 296 -29.45 -6.10 8.47
C VAL A 296 -28.37 -6.23 9.54
N GLY A 297 -28.08 -5.13 10.23
CA GLY A 297 -27.00 -4.99 11.21
C GLY A 297 -25.71 -4.41 10.63
N ASP A 298 -25.50 -4.50 9.31
CA ASP A 298 -24.31 -3.89 8.69
C ASP A 298 -24.26 -2.38 8.93
N VAL A 299 -23.05 -1.85 8.78
CA VAL A 299 -22.79 -0.43 8.80
C VAL A 299 -22.28 0.00 7.42
N ILE A 300 -22.90 1.01 6.83
CA ILE A 300 -22.55 1.54 5.52
C ILE A 300 -22.08 2.99 5.58
N SER A 301 -21.16 3.36 4.70
CA SER A 301 -20.78 4.75 4.42
C SER A 301 -21.28 5.16 3.04
N PRO A 302 -21.90 6.34 2.90
CA PRO A 302 -22.08 6.99 1.60
C PRO A 302 -20.75 7.23 0.88
N ILE A 303 -20.82 7.25 -0.45
CA ILE A 303 -19.70 7.62 -1.34
C ILE A 303 -20.04 8.95 -2.00
N LYS A 304 -19.16 9.95 -1.86
CA LYS A 304 -19.25 11.26 -2.52
C LYS A 304 -17.91 11.56 -3.20
N LYS A 305 -17.93 12.00 -4.46
CA LYS A 305 -16.72 12.26 -5.27
C LYS A 305 -15.71 11.09 -5.25
N ASN A 306 -16.21 9.85 -5.36
CA ASN A 306 -15.42 8.61 -5.32
C ASN A 306 -14.71 8.30 -3.99
N SER A 307 -15.04 9.01 -2.90
CA SER A 307 -14.51 8.74 -1.57
C SER A 307 -15.62 8.45 -0.57
N THR A 308 -15.32 7.62 0.43
CA THR A 308 -16.20 7.41 1.57
C THR A 308 -16.29 8.67 2.42
N THR A 309 -17.45 8.90 3.02
CA THR A 309 -17.66 9.98 3.99
C THR A 309 -17.41 9.50 5.42
N SER A 310 -17.30 10.43 6.37
CA SER A 310 -17.33 10.09 7.80
C SER A 310 -18.73 9.72 8.31
N GLU A 311 -19.76 9.87 7.48
CA GLU A 311 -21.13 9.50 7.80
C GLU A 311 -21.27 7.98 7.84
N ILE A 312 -21.86 7.49 8.93
CA ILE A 312 -22.03 6.06 9.21
C ILE A 312 -23.53 5.78 9.38
N ILE A 313 -24.08 4.85 8.61
CA ILE A 313 -25.51 4.52 8.61
C ILE A 313 -25.67 3.03 8.94
N ALA A 314 -26.41 2.75 10.02
CA ALA A 314 -26.77 1.37 10.38
C ALA A 314 -27.88 0.83 9.46
N VAL A 315 -27.73 -0.41 9.03
CA VAL A 315 -28.68 -1.10 8.15
C VAL A 315 -29.74 -1.79 9.01
N LYS A 316 -30.98 -1.40 8.81
CA LYS A 316 -32.17 -1.85 9.56
C LYS A 316 -33.17 -2.47 8.59
N PRO A 317 -34.13 -3.29 9.07
CA PRO A 317 -35.19 -3.83 8.20
C PRO A 317 -35.94 -2.75 7.41
N SER A 318 -36.10 -1.56 7.99
CA SER A 318 -36.80 -0.43 7.35
C SER A 318 -36.02 0.29 6.25
N ASN A 319 -34.70 0.14 6.15
CA ASN A 319 -33.87 0.88 5.19
C ASN A 319 -33.05 0.00 4.22
N ILE A 320 -33.01 -1.31 4.43
CA ILE A 320 -32.15 -2.24 3.68
C ILE A 320 -32.36 -2.18 2.16
N GLU A 321 -33.60 -2.11 1.69
CA GLU A 321 -33.90 -2.01 0.26
C GLU A 321 -33.31 -0.72 -0.35
N LYS A 322 -33.45 0.41 0.36
CA LYS A 322 -32.89 1.69 -0.06
C LYS A 322 -31.37 1.66 -0.04
N VAL A 323 -30.76 1.08 0.99
CA VAL A 323 -29.30 0.94 1.11
C VAL A 323 -28.74 0.11 -0.05
N ASN A 324 -29.29 -1.08 -0.29
CA ASN A 324 -28.85 -1.94 -1.38
C ASN A 324 -29.06 -1.29 -2.75
N LYS A 325 -30.13 -0.52 -2.95
CA LYS A 325 -30.31 0.30 -4.16
C LYS A 325 -29.24 1.38 -4.34
N GLN A 326 -28.74 1.99 -3.26
CA GLN A 326 -27.62 2.96 -3.34
C GLN A 326 -26.27 2.27 -3.59
N MET A 327 -26.05 1.10 -2.99
CA MET A 327 -24.85 0.29 -3.24
C MET A 327 -24.76 -0.15 -4.71
N LEU A 328 -25.87 -0.61 -5.31
CA LEU A 328 -25.94 -0.92 -6.75
C LEU A 328 -25.57 0.28 -7.64
N LYS A 329 -25.87 1.50 -7.18
CA LYS A 329 -25.49 2.75 -7.85
C LYS A 329 -24.06 3.21 -7.52
N LYS A 330 -23.28 2.41 -6.78
CA LYS A 330 -21.94 2.76 -6.27
C LYS A 330 -21.92 4.05 -5.43
N LYS A 331 -23.01 4.31 -4.70
CA LYS A 331 -23.18 5.51 -3.84
C LYS A 331 -23.07 5.21 -2.34
N ALA A 332 -22.88 3.95 -1.98
CA ALA A 332 -22.64 3.51 -0.61
C ALA A 332 -21.80 2.23 -0.62
N ILE A 333 -21.11 1.96 0.48
CA ILE A 333 -20.31 0.75 0.69
C ILE A 333 -20.45 0.27 2.13
N VAL A 334 -20.41 -1.05 2.34
CA VAL A 334 -20.32 -1.65 3.67
C VAL A 334 -18.91 -1.40 4.21
N THR A 335 -18.81 -0.77 5.37
CA THR A 335 -17.52 -0.38 5.99
C THR A 335 -17.13 -1.25 7.18
N GLY A 336 -18.03 -2.10 7.66
CA GLY A 336 -17.81 -2.96 8.80
C GLY A 336 -19.06 -3.78 9.13
N LEU A 337 -18.90 -4.73 10.05
CA LEU A 337 -19.94 -5.68 10.43
C LEU A 337 -20.98 -5.12 11.41
N LEU A 338 -22.21 -5.61 11.22
CA LEU A 338 -23.06 -6.34 12.18
C LEU A 338 -22.65 -6.35 13.66
#